data_AF-A0A9K3GNE9-F1
#
_entry.id   AF-A0A9K3GNE9-F1
#
_cell.length_a   1.000
_cell.length_b   1.000
_cell.length_c   1.000
_cell.angle_alpha   90.00
_cell.angle_beta   90.00
_cell.angle_gamma   90.00
#
_symmetry.space_group_name_H-M   'P 1'
#
loop_
_entity.id
_entity.type
_entity.pdbx_description
1 polymer ?
#
loop_
_entity_poly.entity_id
_entity_poly.type
_entity_poly.pdbx_seq_one_letter_code
_entity_poly.pdbx_strand_id
1 'polypeptide(L)'
;TRDPRAVQPHLSKCFEGICRLKFTGELKNLSITHFYSSEGEEVKFQSPITPSGDTEAWMNRIQDNMKSSLRTETRMSLEEYRAIVPNADYSTKAKDERIGREKWLLSWPAQVILTIDQVIWAQEVTQALNDCASSARQSVKRYSEELLTRINRTVDLIRSGVSKRERSLLTAILTIDVHAQAVVYNGLYCDAAVTSPSDFPWMSQLRYYWEDDGINVKQVNACLPYAWEYLGVGSRLVITPLTDRCYMTLTSALHLHLGGSPQGPA
;
A
#
# COMPACT_ATOMS: atom_id res chain seq x y z
N THR A 1 36.77 -17.24 4.88
CA THR A 1 35.53 -16.45 4.97
C THR A 1 34.42 -17.24 4.33
N ARG A 2 33.29 -17.44 5.01
CA ARG A 2 32.16 -18.24 4.49
C ARG A 2 31.51 -17.52 3.30
N ASP A 3 31.08 -18.26 2.28
CA ASP A 3 30.39 -17.70 1.11
C ASP A 3 29.08 -17.01 1.55
N PRO A 4 28.89 -15.70 1.32
CA PRO A 4 27.66 -14.98 1.68
C PRO A 4 26.38 -15.57 1.07
N ARG A 5 26.49 -16.30 -0.05
CA ARG A 5 25.36 -16.94 -0.71
C ARG A 5 24.71 -18.05 0.15
N ALA A 6 25.44 -18.55 1.15
CA ALA A 6 24.93 -19.57 2.07
C ALA A 6 23.73 -19.11 2.91
N VAL A 7 23.43 -17.80 2.99
CA VAL A 7 22.24 -17.31 3.71
C VAL A 7 20.93 -17.53 2.95
N GLN A 8 20.96 -17.75 1.64
CA GLN A 8 19.75 -17.77 0.79
C GLN A 8 18.64 -18.70 1.34
N PRO A 9 18.93 -19.92 1.82
CA PRO A 9 17.89 -20.82 2.36
C PRO A 9 17.29 -20.36 3.70
N HIS A 10 17.87 -19.33 4.33
CA HIS A 10 17.49 -18.84 5.65
C HIS A 10 16.85 -17.45 5.61
N LEU A 11 16.82 -16.77 4.46
CA LEU A 11 16.34 -15.40 4.33
C LEU A 11 14.90 -15.23 4.82
N SER A 12 14.02 -16.18 4.49
CA SER A 12 12.61 -16.16 4.91
C SER A 12 12.41 -16.33 6.43
N LYS A 13 13.47 -16.68 7.18
CA LYS A 13 13.44 -16.70 8.64
C LYS A 13 13.86 -15.36 9.25
N CYS A 14 14.53 -14.51 8.47
CA CYS A 14 15.05 -13.22 8.90
C CYS A 14 14.19 -12.06 8.39
N PHE A 15 13.57 -12.23 7.23
CA PHE A 15 12.72 -11.24 6.57
C PHE A 15 11.42 -11.92 6.15
N GLU A 16 10.29 -11.28 6.45
CA GLU A 16 8.97 -11.83 6.11
C GLU A 16 8.78 -11.91 4.58
N GLY A 17 9.02 -10.80 3.86
CA GLY A 17 8.77 -10.73 2.42
C GLY A 17 9.98 -11.00 1.52
N ILE A 18 11.20 -11.19 2.04
CA ILE A 18 12.39 -11.47 1.22
C ILE A 18 12.72 -12.96 1.24
N CYS A 19 12.52 -13.64 0.12
CA CYS A 19 12.87 -15.05 -0.03
C CYS A 19 14.26 -15.26 -0.67
N ARG A 20 14.74 -14.29 -1.46
CA ARG A 20 15.97 -14.43 -2.24
C ARG A 20 16.62 -13.08 -2.52
N LEU A 21 17.93 -13.08 -2.65
CA LEU A 21 18.75 -11.94 -3.08
C LEU A 21 19.41 -12.23 -4.44
N LYS A 22 19.60 -11.17 -5.25
CA LYS A 22 20.38 -11.22 -6.50
C LYS A 22 21.83 -10.91 -6.22
N PHE A 23 22.65 -11.95 -6.15
CA PHE A 23 24.11 -11.81 -6.10
C PHE A 23 24.66 -11.69 -7.53
N THR A 24 25.57 -10.74 -7.72
CA THR A 24 26.25 -10.44 -8.99
C THR A 24 27.76 -10.39 -8.75
N GLY A 25 28.54 -10.83 -9.74
CA GLY A 25 29.99 -10.90 -9.64
C GLY A 25 30.54 -12.18 -8.98
N GLU A 26 31.86 -12.30 -9.02
CA GLU A 26 32.62 -13.38 -8.37
C GLU A 26 32.74 -13.15 -6.85
N LEU A 27 33.21 -14.17 -6.12
CA LEU A 27 33.33 -14.11 -4.66
C LEU A 27 34.13 -12.90 -4.15
N LYS A 28 35.15 -12.46 -4.90
CA LYS A 28 36.00 -11.32 -4.56
C LYS A 28 35.33 -9.96 -4.77
N ASN A 29 34.38 -9.87 -5.71
CA ASN A 29 33.69 -8.63 -6.11
C ASN A 29 32.16 -8.81 -5.99
N LEU A 30 31.72 -9.57 -4.99
CA LEU A 30 30.33 -9.95 -4.85
C LEU A 30 29.48 -8.72 -4.49
N SER A 31 28.36 -8.56 -5.18
CA SER A 31 27.43 -7.45 -4.97
C SER A 31 25.99 -7.90 -5.01
N ILE A 32 25.18 -7.39 -4.09
CA ILE A 32 23.75 -7.68 -3.96
C ILE A 32 22.98 -6.50 -4.55
N THR A 33 22.12 -6.75 -5.53
CA THR A 33 21.50 -5.68 -6.32
C THR A 33 19.98 -5.65 -6.26
N HIS A 34 19.34 -6.79 -5.99
CA HIS A 34 17.88 -6.92 -5.93
C HIS A 34 17.48 -7.90 -4.84
N PHE A 35 16.24 -7.80 -4.38
CA PHE A 35 15.58 -8.77 -3.52
C PHE A 35 14.28 -9.26 -4.17
N TYR A 36 13.85 -10.46 -3.78
CA TYR A 36 12.67 -11.10 -4.37
C TYR A 36 11.69 -11.59 -3.31
N SER A 37 10.39 -11.49 -3.61
CA SER A 37 9.34 -12.15 -2.82
C SER A 37 9.21 -13.64 -3.17
N SER A 38 8.48 -14.40 -2.35
CA SER A 38 8.11 -15.80 -2.61
C SER A 38 7.36 -15.99 -3.93
N GLU A 39 6.62 -14.97 -4.38
CA GLU A 39 5.85 -14.96 -5.62
C GLU A 39 6.70 -14.57 -6.84
N GLY A 40 7.97 -14.23 -6.62
CA GLY A 40 8.93 -13.85 -7.67
C GLY A 40 8.90 -12.37 -8.04
N GLU A 41 8.25 -11.51 -7.26
CA GLU A 41 8.35 -10.06 -7.44
C GLU A 41 9.80 -9.60 -7.19
N GLU A 42 10.40 -8.90 -8.16
CA GLU A 42 11.75 -8.34 -8.08
C GLU A 42 11.69 -6.87 -7.69
N VAL A 43 12.47 -6.49 -6.68
CA VAL A 43 12.65 -5.09 -6.29
C VAL A 43 14.14 -4.77 -6.25
N LYS A 44 14.52 -3.63 -6.82
CA LYS A 44 15.90 -3.19 -6.92
C LYS A 44 16.32 -2.44 -5.65
N PHE A 45 17.53 -2.72 -5.17
CA PHE A 45 18.14 -1.88 -4.13
C PHE A 45 18.52 -0.52 -4.70
N GLN A 46 18.33 0.54 -3.91
CA GLN A 46 18.68 1.90 -4.31
C GLN A 46 20.18 2.01 -4.63
N SER A 47 21.00 1.28 -3.86
CA SER A 47 22.43 1.13 -4.12
C SER A 47 22.85 -0.35 -3.97
N PRO A 48 23.78 -0.85 -4.80
CA PRO A 48 24.31 -2.20 -4.64
C PRO A 48 25.02 -2.38 -3.29
N ILE A 49 24.87 -3.55 -2.66
CA ILE A 49 25.41 -3.85 -1.34
C ILE A 49 26.54 -4.87 -1.47
N THR A 50 27.72 -4.55 -0.93
CA THR A 50 28.80 -5.51 -0.78
C THR A 50 28.63 -6.29 0.54
N PRO A 51 28.52 -7.63 0.50
CA PRO A 51 28.41 -8.47 1.69
C PRO A 51 29.78 -8.69 2.36
N SER A 52 30.34 -7.62 2.88
CA SER A 52 31.62 -7.59 3.59
C SER A 52 31.44 -7.50 5.11
N GLY A 53 32.42 -8.03 5.85
CA GLY A 53 32.37 -8.12 7.31
C GLY A 53 31.51 -9.27 7.80
N ASP A 54 31.03 -9.15 9.04
CA ASP A 54 30.18 -10.16 9.67
C ASP A 54 28.81 -10.24 9.02
N THR A 55 28.21 -11.44 9.06
CA THR A 55 26.91 -11.71 8.43
C THR A 55 25.82 -10.74 8.87
N GLU A 56 25.73 -10.50 10.17
CA GLU A 56 24.76 -9.56 10.75
C GLU A 56 24.95 -8.14 10.21
N ALA A 57 26.18 -7.67 10.09
CA ALA A 57 26.48 -6.30 9.67
C ALA A 57 25.99 -6.02 8.25
N TRP A 58 26.18 -6.95 7.30
CA TRP A 58 25.69 -6.75 5.94
C TRP A 58 24.22 -7.09 5.76
N MET A 59 23.65 -7.95 6.61
CA MET A 59 22.19 -8.18 6.67
C MET A 59 21.44 -6.95 7.19
N ASN A 60 21.98 -6.23 8.17
CA ASN A 60 21.43 -4.94 8.61
C ASN A 60 21.48 -3.90 7.48
N ARG A 61 22.56 -3.85 6.69
CA ARG A 61 22.62 -3.01 5.48
C ARG A 61 21.57 -3.37 4.44
N ILE A 62 21.22 -4.65 4.31
CA ILE A 62 20.10 -5.09 3.46
C ILE A 62 18.78 -4.53 3.97
N GLN A 63 18.53 -4.63 5.28
CA GLN A 63 17.30 -4.12 5.88
C GLN A 63 17.15 -2.60 5.65
N ASP A 64 18.21 -1.82 5.89
CA ASP A 64 18.16 -0.37 5.74
C ASP A 64 17.97 0.04 4.28
N ASN A 65 18.66 -0.63 3.36
CA ASN A 65 18.55 -0.36 1.92
C ASN A 65 17.20 -0.82 1.37
N MET A 66 16.63 -1.93 1.87
CA MET A 66 15.26 -2.36 1.55
C MET A 66 14.25 -1.26 1.91
N LYS A 67 14.33 -0.71 3.14
CA LYS A 67 13.44 0.37 3.58
C LYS A 67 13.59 1.62 2.70
N SER A 68 14.83 2.02 2.42
CA SER A 68 15.11 3.19 1.58
C SER A 68 14.66 3.00 0.12
N SER A 69 14.84 1.80 -0.43
CA SER A 69 14.31 1.40 -1.74
C SER A 69 12.80 1.56 -1.80
N LEU A 70 12.07 0.97 -0.85
CA LEU A 70 10.60 1.04 -0.85
C LEU A 70 10.09 2.47 -0.74
N ARG A 71 10.71 3.29 0.11
CA ARG A 71 10.40 4.73 0.23
C ARG A 71 10.61 5.47 -1.10
N THR A 72 11.73 5.19 -1.77
CA THR A 72 12.08 5.80 -3.06
C THR A 72 11.10 5.38 -4.16
N GLU A 73 10.85 4.07 -4.31
CA GLU A 73 9.91 3.51 -5.28
C GLU A 73 8.49 4.07 -5.04
N THR A 74 8.09 4.19 -3.77
CA THR A 74 6.76 4.73 -3.41
C THR A 74 6.64 6.21 -3.74
N ARG A 75 7.68 7.01 -3.47
CA ARG A 75 7.69 8.41 -3.85
C ARG A 75 7.57 8.58 -5.37
N MET A 76 8.40 7.85 -6.14
CA MET A 76 8.39 7.93 -7.61
C MET A 76 7.06 7.46 -8.20
N SER A 77 6.49 6.38 -7.67
CA SER A 77 5.19 5.86 -8.09
C SER A 77 4.04 6.82 -7.76
N LEU A 78 4.10 7.52 -6.63
CA LEU A 78 3.13 8.54 -6.26
C LEU A 78 3.23 9.78 -7.15
N GLU A 79 4.44 10.22 -7.48
CA GLU A 79 4.70 11.28 -8.45
C GLU A 79 4.12 10.93 -9.83
N GLU A 80 4.35 9.69 -10.31
CA GLU A 80 3.77 9.21 -11.55
C GLU A 80 2.24 9.16 -11.49
N TYR A 81 1.65 8.65 -10.40
CA TYR A 81 0.20 8.61 -10.22
C TYR A 81 -0.42 10.01 -10.28
N ARG A 82 0.21 10.99 -9.63
CA ARG A 82 -0.25 12.39 -9.65
C ARG A 82 -0.12 13.04 -11.03
N ALA A 83 0.81 12.57 -11.86
CA ALA A 83 0.97 13.08 -13.22
C ALA A 83 -0.07 12.51 -14.20
N ILE A 84 -0.55 11.28 -13.99
CA ILE A 84 -1.54 10.61 -14.86
C ILE A 84 -3.00 10.93 -14.50
N VAL A 85 -3.27 11.32 -13.26
CA VAL A 85 -4.61 11.75 -12.82
C VAL A 85 -4.58 13.27 -12.67
N PRO A 86 -5.04 14.06 -13.66
CA PRO A 86 -5.13 15.49 -13.49
C PRO A 86 -6.05 15.82 -12.32
N ASN A 87 -5.56 16.62 -11.37
CA ASN A 87 -6.37 17.18 -10.28
C ASN A 87 -7.67 17.77 -10.85
N ALA A 88 -8.77 17.59 -10.11
CA ALA A 88 -10.15 17.90 -10.50
C ALA A 88 -10.45 19.37 -10.88
N ASP A 89 -9.46 20.26 -10.92
CA ASP A 89 -9.62 21.68 -11.25
C ASP A 89 -9.51 22.03 -12.74
N TYR A 90 -9.18 21.10 -13.63
CA TYR A 90 -9.13 21.40 -15.07
C TYR A 90 -10.26 20.71 -15.85
N SER A 91 -11.35 21.45 -16.01
CA SER A 91 -12.28 21.22 -17.11
C SER A 91 -11.48 21.20 -18.42
N THR A 92 -11.85 20.28 -19.32
CA THR A 92 -11.33 20.11 -20.69
C THR A 92 -9.94 19.47 -20.82
N LYS A 93 -9.92 18.13 -20.84
CA LYS A 93 -9.15 17.34 -21.82
C LYS A 93 -9.67 15.89 -21.89
N ALA A 94 -9.33 15.25 -23.01
CA ALA A 94 -10.08 14.23 -23.72
C ALA A 94 -10.56 12.99 -22.92
N LYS A 95 -11.76 12.52 -23.30
CA LYS A 95 -12.41 11.25 -22.89
C LYS A 95 -11.62 9.95 -23.23
N ASP A 96 -10.34 10.05 -23.56
CA ASP A 96 -9.45 8.95 -23.97
C ASP A 96 -8.32 8.63 -22.96
N GLU A 97 -8.26 9.29 -21.80
CA GLU A 97 -7.32 8.97 -20.70
C GLU A 97 -7.75 7.74 -19.86
N ARG A 98 -8.40 6.75 -20.48
CA ARG A 98 -8.93 5.54 -19.80
C ARG A 98 -7.86 4.51 -19.40
N ILE A 99 -6.57 4.82 -19.59
CA ILE A 99 -5.44 3.89 -19.49
C ILE A 99 -4.47 4.28 -18.36
N GLY A 100 -4.67 5.42 -17.68
CA GLY A 100 -3.74 5.93 -16.66
C GLY A 100 -3.57 4.99 -15.46
N ARG A 101 -4.60 4.87 -14.62
CA ARG A 101 -4.53 4.08 -13.38
C ARG A 101 -4.29 2.59 -13.67
N GLU A 102 -4.98 2.04 -14.66
CA GLU A 102 -4.93 0.62 -15.02
C GLU A 102 -3.51 0.21 -15.42
N LYS A 103 -2.82 1.05 -16.20
CA LYS A 103 -1.41 0.84 -16.54
C LYS A 103 -0.50 1.06 -15.32
N TRP A 104 -0.75 2.10 -14.53
CA TRP A 104 0.03 2.39 -13.33
C TRP A 104 -0.01 1.23 -12.32
N LEU A 105 -1.17 0.61 -12.11
CA LEU A 105 -1.36 -0.56 -11.24
C LEU A 105 -0.38 -1.70 -11.57
N LEU A 106 0.08 -1.82 -12.82
CA LEU A 106 0.95 -2.90 -13.26
C LEU A 106 2.43 -2.45 -13.40
N SER A 107 2.74 -1.19 -13.16
CA SER A 107 4.04 -0.58 -13.47
C SER A 107 5.04 -0.60 -12.31
N TRP A 108 4.59 -0.80 -11.07
CA TRP A 108 5.42 -0.74 -9.86
C TRP A 108 5.33 -2.03 -9.03
N PRO A 109 6.21 -2.24 -8.03
CA PRO A 109 6.06 -3.34 -7.08
C PRO A 109 4.67 -3.34 -6.44
N ALA A 110 4.09 -4.52 -6.24
CA ALA A 110 2.73 -4.69 -5.78
C ALA A 110 2.46 -4.01 -4.45
N GLN A 111 3.39 -4.13 -3.49
CA GLN A 111 3.27 -3.46 -2.20
C GLN A 111 3.27 -1.92 -2.33
N VAL A 112 4.04 -1.37 -3.26
CA VAL A 112 4.09 0.07 -3.52
C VAL A 112 2.72 0.55 -4.03
N ILE A 113 2.16 -0.16 -5.02
CA ILE A 113 0.82 0.12 -5.56
C ILE A 113 -0.25 0.05 -4.47
N LEU A 114 -0.28 -1.03 -3.69
CA LEU A 114 -1.25 -1.22 -2.60
C LEU A 114 -1.17 -0.12 -1.54
N THR A 115 0.04 0.37 -1.27
CA THR A 115 0.27 1.42 -0.27
C THR A 115 -0.19 2.79 -0.79
N ILE A 116 0.13 3.11 -2.04
CA ILE A 116 -0.27 4.39 -2.66
C ILE A 116 -1.78 4.43 -2.85
N ASP A 117 -2.40 3.33 -3.26
CA ASP A 117 -3.85 3.27 -3.45
C ASP A 117 -4.61 3.64 -2.16
N GLN A 118 -4.13 3.18 -0.99
CA GLN A 118 -4.63 3.57 0.32
C GLN A 118 -4.41 5.07 0.64
N VAL A 119 -3.24 5.62 0.27
CA VAL A 119 -2.95 7.05 0.44
C VAL A 119 -3.90 7.89 -0.41
N ILE A 120 -4.09 7.53 -1.66
CA ILE A 120 -4.96 8.24 -2.60
C ILE A 120 -6.42 8.16 -2.13
N TRP A 121 -6.89 6.99 -1.72
CA TRP A 121 -8.24 6.85 -1.16
C TRP A 121 -8.47 7.76 0.04
N ALA A 122 -7.56 7.76 1.01
CA ALA A 122 -7.69 8.63 2.19
C ALA A 122 -7.66 10.11 1.83
N GLN A 123 -6.83 10.50 0.85
CA GLN A 123 -6.75 11.86 0.34
C GLN A 123 -8.07 12.28 -0.35
N GLU A 124 -8.59 11.47 -1.27
CA GLU A 124 -9.79 11.78 -2.06
C GLU A 124 -11.05 11.83 -1.19
N VAL A 125 -11.20 10.92 -0.23
CA VAL A 125 -12.32 10.99 0.75
C VAL A 125 -12.22 12.27 1.58
N THR A 126 -11.02 12.60 2.06
CA THR A 126 -10.81 13.83 2.85
C THR A 126 -11.09 15.09 2.01
N GLN A 127 -10.75 15.09 0.73
CA GLN A 127 -11.08 16.16 -0.20
C GLN A 127 -12.60 16.26 -0.42
N ALA A 128 -13.30 15.15 -0.63
CA ALA A 128 -14.75 15.13 -0.79
C ALA A 128 -15.48 15.64 0.46
N LEU A 129 -14.95 15.38 1.65
CA LEU A 129 -15.47 15.89 2.92
C LEU A 129 -15.18 17.37 3.16
N ASN A 130 -14.09 17.90 2.59
CA ASN A 130 -13.73 19.32 2.66
C ASN A 130 -14.27 20.15 1.49
N ASP A 131 -15.05 19.57 0.59
CA ASP A 131 -15.60 20.28 -0.57
C ASP A 131 -16.56 21.38 -0.10
N CYS A 132 -16.13 22.63 -0.25
CA CYS A 132 -16.92 23.81 0.07
C CYS A 132 -17.85 24.24 -1.08
N ALA A 133 -17.62 23.76 -2.30
CA ALA A 133 -18.38 24.16 -3.49
C ALA A 133 -19.66 23.35 -3.67
N SER A 134 -19.65 22.07 -3.28
CA SER A 134 -20.84 21.23 -3.13
C SER A 134 -21.10 20.93 -1.64
N SER A 135 -22.27 20.40 -1.28
CA SER A 135 -22.39 19.83 0.07
C SER A 135 -21.47 18.61 0.21
N ALA A 136 -20.71 18.49 1.31
CA ALA A 136 -19.83 17.34 1.58
C ALA A 136 -20.52 15.99 1.32
N ARG A 137 -21.79 15.88 1.71
CA ARG A 137 -22.62 14.68 1.47
C ARG A 137 -22.76 14.33 -0.01
N GLN A 138 -22.99 15.31 -0.88
CA GLN A 138 -23.07 15.08 -2.33
C GLN A 138 -21.73 14.69 -2.93
N SER A 139 -20.64 15.29 -2.45
CA SER A 139 -19.28 14.97 -2.94
C SER A 139 -18.83 13.59 -2.51
N VAL A 140 -19.14 13.16 -1.27
CA VAL A 140 -18.95 11.77 -0.83
C VAL A 140 -19.75 10.78 -1.68
N LYS A 141 -21.01 11.11 -2.00
CA LYS A 141 -21.83 10.26 -2.89
C LYS A 141 -21.21 10.12 -4.28
N ARG A 142 -20.81 11.24 -4.89
CA ARG A 142 -20.15 11.25 -6.20
C ARG A 142 -18.88 10.40 -6.18
N TYR A 143 -18.05 10.56 -5.15
CA TYR A 143 -16.85 9.77 -4.98
C TYR A 143 -17.14 8.26 -4.85
N SER A 144 -18.22 7.88 -4.16
CA SER A 144 -18.65 6.48 -4.12
C SER A 144 -18.99 5.92 -5.51
N GLU A 145 -19.60 6.70 -6.39
CA GLU A 145 -19.94 6.28 -7.76
C GLU A 145 -18.67 6.14 -8.63
N GLU A 146 -17.67 7.01 -8.39
CA GLU A 146 -16.35 6.92 -9.01
C GLU A 146 -15.58 5.68 -8.55
N LEU A 147 -15.58 5.35 -7.25
CA LEU A 147 -15.00 4.12 -6.72
C LEU A 147 -15.61 2.89 -7.37
N LEU A 148 -16.94 2.84 -7.50
CA LEU A 148 -17.62 1.72 -8.18
C LEU A 148 -17.18 1.60 -9.64
N THR A 149 -16.96 2.73 -10.32
CA THR A 149 -16.41 2.74 -11.68
C THR A 149 -14.99 2.18 -11.71
N ARG A 150 -14.11 2.58 -10.79
CA ARG A 150 -12.72 2.07 -10.68
C ARG A 150 -12.68 0.56 -10.39
N ILE A 151 -13.57 0.07 -9.53
CA ILE A 151 -13.73 -1.36 -9.24
C ILE A 151 -14.05 -2.13 -10.53
N ASN A 152 -15.06 -1.69 -11.29
CA ASN A 152 -15.45 -2.35 -12.53
C ASN A 152 -14.32 -2.39 -13.56
N ARG A 153 -13.56 -1.29 -13.70
CA ARG A 153 -12.38 -1.27 -14.59
C ARG A 153 -11.28 -2.23 -14.14
N THR A 154 -11.06 -2.34 -12.83
CA THR A 154 -10.10 -3.32 -12.27
C THR A 154 -10.56 -4.76 -12.55
N VAL A 155 -11.86 -5.04 -12.44
CA VAL A 155 -12.45 -6.33 -12.82
C VAL A 155 -12.24 -6.64 -14.30
N ASP A 156 -12.46 -5.66 -15.18
CA ASP A 156 -12.25 -5.83 -16.62
C ASP A 156 -10.77 -6.07 -16.96
N LEU A 157 -9.85 -5.39 -16.27
CA LEU A 157 -8.40 -5.61 -16.41
C LEU A 157 -7.99 -7.04 -15.97
N ILE A 158 -8.59 -7.58 -14.90
CA ILE A 158 -8.34 -8.98 -14.52
C ILE A 158 -8.82 -9.94 -15.62
N ARG A 159 -9.94 -9.62 -16.27
CA ARG A 159 -10.56 -10.45 -17.32
C ARG A 159 -9.82 -10.37 -18.66
N SER A 160 -9.07 -9.30 -18.93
CA SER A 160 -8.36 -9.10 -20.21
C SER A 160 -7.11 -9.99 -20.38
N GLY A 161 -6.78 -10.81 -19.39
CA GLY A 161 -5.61 -11.68 -19.41
C GLY A 161 -4.40 -10.99 -18.77
N VAL A 162 -4.08 -11.41 -17.55
CA VAL A 162 -2.96 -10.91 -16.75
C VAL A 162 -2.11 -12.08 -16.24
N SER A 163 -0.82 -11.83 -16.00
CA SER A 163 0.08 -12.80 -15.39
C SER A 163 -0.36 -13.19 -13.98
N LYS A 164 0.21 -14.26 -13.42
CA LYS A 164 -0.11 -14.71 -12.06
C LYS A 164 0.16 -13.63 -11.00
N ARG A 165 1.29 -12.90 -11.12
CA ARG A 165 1.66 -11.82 -10.19
C ARG A 165 0.67 -10.67 -10.25
N GLU A 166 0.38 -10.21 -11.47
CA GLU A 166 -0.58 -9.12 -11.71
C GLU A 166 -1.97 -9.50 -11.20
N ARG A 167 -2.40 -10.75 -11.41
CA ARG A 167 -3.67 -11.24 -10.87
C ARG A 167 -3.72 -11.18 -9.35
N SER A 168 -2.65 -11.57 -8.65
CA SER A 168 -2.55 -11.46 -7.20
C SER A 168 -2.68 -10.01 -6.75
N LEU A 169 -1.97 -9.08 -7.41
CA LEU A 169 -2.04 -7.65 -7.11
C LEU A 169 -3.45 -7.10 -7.34
N LEU A 170 -4.04 -7.35 -8.50
CA LEU A 170 -5.37 -6.83 -8.84
C LEU A 170 -6.46 -7.43 -7.94
N THR A 171 -6.32 -8.68 -7.49
CA THR A 171 -7.22 -9.27 -6.50
C THR A 171 -7.09 -8.60 -5.14
N ALA A 172 -5.86 -8.25 -4.73
CA ALA A 172 -5.61 -7.52 -3.50
C ALA A 172 -6.18 -6.09 -3.55
N ILE A 173 -6.00 -5.38 -4.68
CA ILE A 173 -6.62 -4.08 -4.94
C ILE A 173 -8.14 -4.18 -4.91
N LEU A 174 -8.72 -5.15 -5.61
CA LEU A 174 -10.17 -5.35 -5.62
C LEU A 174 -10.75 -5.59 -4.22
N THR A 175 -10.04 -6.37 -3.40
CA THR A 175 -10.44 -6.62 -2.00
C THR A 175 -10.48 -5.32 -1.19
N ILE A 176 -9.47 -4.46 -1.38
CA ILE A 176 -9.37 -3.15 -0.73
C ILE A 176 -10.45 -2.19 -1.25
N ASP A 177 -10.58 -2.06 -2.57
CA ASP A 177 -11.47 -1.11 -3.22
C ASP A 177 -12.94 -1.40 -2.89
N VAL A 178 -13.35 -2.68 -2.85
CA VAL A 178 -14.71 -3.08 -2.44
C VAL A 178 -14.99 -2.69 -0.99
N HIS A 179 -14.03 -2.89 -0.08
CA HIS A 179 -14.16 -2.43 1.29
C HIS A 179 -14.23 -0.89 1.38
N ALA A 180 -13.35 -0.19 0.68
CA ALA A 180 -13.34 1.27 0.59
C ALA A 180 -14.68 1.82 0.08
N GLN A 181 -15.25 1.21 -0.95
CA GLN A 181 -16.57 1.56 -1.48
C GLN A 181 -17.67 1.35 -0.42
N ALA A 182 -17.64 0.23 0.31
CA ALA A 182 -18.61 -0.04 1.36
C ALA A 182 -18.51 0.97 2.52
N VAL A 183 -17.29 1.37 2.91
CA VAL A 183 -17.04 2.41 3.91
C VAL A 183 -17.62 3.75 3.46
N VAL A 184 -17.32 4.18 2.23
CA VAL A 184 -17.78 5.48 1.70
C VAL A 184 -19.30 5.50 1.53
N TYR A 185 -19.87 4.47 0.90
CA TYR A 185 -21.30 4.44 0.59
C TYR A 185 -22.17 4.16 1.82
N ASN A 186 -21.93 3.03 2.50
CA ASN A 186 -22.76 2.63 3.64
C ASN A 186 -22.39 3.47 4.87
N GLY A 187 -21.10 3.48 5.23
CA GLY A 187 -20.64 4.12 6.47
C GLY A 187 -20.76 5.64 6.45
N LEU A 188 -20.17 6.30 5.45
CA LEU A 188 -20.09 7.77 5.44
C LEU A 188 -21.36 8.43 4.88
N TYR A 189 -21.92 7.91 3.78
CA TYR A 189 -23.05 8.55 3.09
C TYR A 189 -24.43 8.13 3.62
N CYS A 190 -24.70 6.83 3.76
CA CYS A 190 -26.02 6.31 4.17
C CYS A 190 -26.24 6.40 5.70
N ASP A 191 -25.34 5.80 6.49
CA ASP A 191 -25.60 5.51 7.91
C ASP A 191 -25.30 6.72 8.81
N ALA A 192 -24.14 7.36 8.63
CA ALA A 192 -23.71 8.44 9.51
C ALA A 192 -23.90 9.85 8.94
N ALA A 193 -24.17 9.97 7.63
CA ALA A 193 -24.27 11.25 6.93
C ALA A 193 -23.12 12.22 7.29
N VAL A 194 -21.89 11.70 7.22
CA VAL A 194 -20.66 12.43 7.61
C VAL A 194 -20.50 13.69 6.78
N THR A 195 -20.14 14.78 7.45
CA THR A 195 -19.97 16.10 6.81
C THR A 195 -18.61 16.73 7.07
N SER A 196 -17.81 16.14 7.97
CA SER A 196 -16.48 16.63 8.31
C SER A 196 -15.45 15.50 8.34
N PRO A 197 -14.17 15.76 7.95
CA PRO A 197 -13.07 14.83 8.18
C PRO A 197 -12.79 14.53 9.67
N SER A 198 -13.33 15.35 10.58
CA SER A 198 -13.24 15.13 12.02
C SER A 198 -14.36 14.26 12.59
N ASP A 199 -15.29 13.76 11.76
CA ASP A 199 -16.37 12.92 12.23
C ASP A 199 -15.86 11.50 12.52
N PHE A 200 -16.30 10.93 13.64
CA PHE A 200 -15.81 9.64 14.13
C PHE A 200 -15.87 8.50 13.09
N PRO A 201 -16.93 8.33 12.28
CA PRO A 201 -16.98 7.24 11.29
C PRO A 201 -15.87 7.30 10.23
N TRP A 202 -15.37 8.49 9.91
CA TRP A 202 -14.17 8.64 9.06
C TRP A 202 -12.89 8.47 9.88
N MET A 203 -12.84 9.05 11.08
CA MET A 203 -11.66 8.93 11.93
C MET A 203 -11.36 7.49 12.37
N SER A 204 -12.38 6.65 12.49
CA SER A 204 -12.27 5.24 12.86
C SER A 204 -11.64 4.36 11.78
N GLN A 205 -11.57 4.85 10.53
CA GLN A 205 -10.94 4.14 9.42
C GLN A 205 -9.42 4.17 9.53
N LEU A 206 -8.77 3.13 9.03
CA LEU A 206 -7.30 3.06 8.91
C LEU A 206 -6.88 3.89 7.69
N ARG A 207 -6.26 5.06 7.91
CA ARG A 207 -5.99 6.05 6.86
C ARG A 207 -4.50 6.25 6.67
N TYR A 208 -4.04 6.25 5.42
CA TYR A 208 -2.63 6.41 5.07
C TYR A 208 -2.43 7.82 4.54
N TYR A 209 -1.43 8.53 5.06
CA TYR A 209 -1.12 9.90 4.65
C TYR A 209 0.35 10.01 4.26
N TRP A 210 0.62 10.49 3.06
CA TRP A 210 1.96 10.85 2.64
C TRP A 210 2.33 12.23 3.20
N GLU A 211 3.18 12.25 4.22
CA GLU A 211 3.57 13.44 4.99
C GLU A 211 5.08 13.39 5.27
N ASP A 212 5.77 14.53 5.17
CA ASP A 212 7.20 14.66 5.48
C ASP A 212 8.10 13.63 4.75
N ASP A 213 7.80 13.37 3.47
CA ASP A 213 8.48 12.38 2.63
C ASP A 213 8.39 10.94 3.22
N GLY A 214 7.39 10.69 4.06
CA GLY A 214 7.08 9.39 4.63
C GLY A 214 5.59 9.09 4.56
N ILE A 215 5.19 7.96 5.16
CA ILE A 215 3.78 7.61 5.29
C ILE A 215 3.46 7.49 6.78
N ASN A 216 2.43 8.20 7.21
CA ASN A 216 1.83 8.05 8.52
C ASN A 216 0.49 7.32 8.38
N VAL A 217 0.34 6.25 9.16
CA VAL A 217 -0.93 5.52 9.31
C VAL A 217 -1.67 6.11 10.51
N LYS A 218 -2.86 6.64 10.26
CA LYS A 218 -3.69 7.32 11.26
C LYS A 218 -5.01 6.58 11.46
N GLN A 219 -5.38 6.33 12.72
CA GLN A 219 -6.66 5.72 13.08
C GLN A 219 -7.09 6.22 14.46
N VAL A 220 -8.27 6.82 14.56
CA VAL A 220 -8.75 7.53 15.76
C VAL A 220 -7.68 8.51 16.24
N ASN A 221 -7.03 8.25 17.39
CA ASN A 221 -5.97 9.08 17.96
C ASN A 221 -4.56 8.55 17.64
N ALA A 222 -4.45 7.32 17.12
CA ALA A 222 -3.17 6.71 16.78
C ALA A 222 -2.59 7.36 15.52
N CYS A 223 -1.31 7.72 15.59
CA CYS A 223 -0.49 8.10 14.44
C CYS A 223 0.80 7.28 14.52
N LEU A 224 1.03 6.44 13.51
CA LEU A 224 2.13 5.48 13.47
C LEU A 224 2.89 5.64 12.15
N PRO A 225 4.23 5.77 12.17
CA PRO A 225 5.00 5.80 10.93
C PRO A 225 4.93 4.43 10.24
N TYR A 226 4.79 4.43 8.92
CA TYR A 226 4.87 3.21 8.12
C TYR A 226 6.27 2.61 8.24
N ALA A 227 6.36 1.33 8.56
CA ALA A 227 7.62 0.68 8.94
C ALA A 227 8.56 0.36 7.76
N TRP A 228 8.07 0.47 6.52
CA TRP A 228 8.81 0.16 5.29
C TRP A 228 9.38 -1.26 5.23
N GLU A 229 8.73 -2.22 5.90
CA GLU A 229 9.07 -3.63 5.76
C GLU A 229 8.52 -4.18 4.45
N TYR A 230 9.34 -4.92 3.70
CA TYR A 230 8.86 -5.60 2.50
C TYR A 230 8.12 -6.88 2.87
N LEU A 231 6.87 -6.98 2.41
CA LEU A 231 5.95 -8.10 2.60
C LEU A 231 5.55 -8.76 1.27
N GLY A 232 5.84 -8.11 0.14
CA GLY A 232 5.42 -8.58 -1.19
C GLY A 232 3.89 -8.52 -1.38
N VAL A 233 3.37 -9.36 -2.29
CA VAL A 233 1.94 -9.46 -2.61
C VAL A 233 1.31 -10.64 -1.87
N GLY A 234 1.09 -10.47 -0.57
CA GLY A 234 0.40 -11.45 0.26
C GLY A 234 -1.08 -11.62 -0.11
N SER A 235 -1.65 -12.79 0.22
CA SER A 235 -3.10 -13.00 0.15
C SER A 235 -3.80 -12.05 1.12
N ARG A 236 -4.91 -11.44 0.68
CA ARG A 236 -5.73 -10.58 1.52
C ARG A 236 -7.06 -11.27 1.80
N LEU A 237 -7.44 -11.29 3.07
CA LEU A 237 -8.77 -11.67 3.49
C LEU A 237 -9.73 -10.50 3.27
N VAL A 238 -11.00 -10.83 3.03
CA VAL A 238 -12.06 -9.83 2.93
C VAL A 238 -12.15 -9.04 4.24
N ILE A 239 -12.16 -7.71 4.13
CA ILE A 239 -12.24 -6.82 5.29
C ILE A 239 -13.71 -6.70 5.71
N THR A 240 -13.97 -6.87 7.00
CA THR A 240 -15.33 -6.84 7.58
C THR A 240 -15.38 -5.82 8.73
N PRO A 241 -16.58 -5.40 9.16
CA PRO A 241 -16.73 -4.54 10.35
C PRO A 241 -16.14 -5.14 11.63
N LEU A 242 -15.97 -6.47 11.70
CA LEU A 242 -15.27 -7.11 12.82
C LEU A 242 -13.75 -6.89 12.70
N THR A 243 -13.20 -7.07 11.51
CA THR A 243 -11.79 -6.81 11.21
C THR A 243 -11.42 -5.34 11.48
N ASP A 244 -12.28 -4.39 11.11
CA ASP A 244 -12.05 -2.96 11.38
C ASP A 244 -11.97 -2.65 12.88
N ARG A 245 -12.82 -3.29 13.68
CA ARG A 245 -12.77 -3.19 15.15
C ARG A 245 -11.50 -3.80 15.73
N CYS A 246 -11.02 -4.91 15.16
CA CYS A 246 -9.73 -5.46 15.53
C CYS A 246 -8.60 -4.46 15.21
N TYR A 247 -8.58 -3.86 14.02
CA TYR A 247 -7.57 -2.84 13.68
C TYR A 247 -7.61 -1.65 14.64
N MET A 248 -8.78 -1.04 14.89
CA MET A 248 -8.90 0.07 15.82
C MET A 248 -8.35 -0.24 17.22
N THR A 249 -8.62 -1.46 17.71
CA THR A 249 -8.14 -1.91 19.02
C THR A 249 -6.61 -2.07 19.02
N LEU A 250 -6.08 -2.73 17.99
CA LEU A 250 -4.64 -3.03 17.88
C LEU A 250 -3.81 -1.76 17.62
N THR A 251 -4.26 -0.85 16.77
CA THR A 251 -3.56 0.41 16.49
C THR A 251 -3.57 1.32 17.70
N SER A 252 -4.69 1.38 18.44
CA SER A 252 -4.78 2.13 19.69
C SER A 252 -3.89 1.53 20.77
N ALA A 253 -3.88 0.20 20.93
CA ALA A 253 -3.00 -0.48 21.87
C ALA A 253 -1.52 -0.22 21.54
N LEU A 254 -1.14 -0.35 20.26
CA LEU A 254 0.22 -0.07 19.81
C LEU A 254 0.64 1.38 20.05
N HIS A 255 -0.25 2.35 19.79
CA HIS A 255 -0.02 3.76 20.08
C HIS A 255 0.20 4.03 21.58
N LEU A 256 -0.45 3.26 22.46
CA LEU A 256 -0.29 3.32 23.91
C LEU A 256 0.84 2.43 24.44
N HIS A 257 1.63 1.80 23.56
CA HIS A 257 2.66 0.82 23.93
C HIS A 257 2.13 -0.38 24.74
N LEU A 258 0.89 -0.81 24.43
CA LEU A 258 0.23 -1.96 25.02
C LEU A 258 0.15 -3.12 24.02
N GLY A 259 0.04 -4.34 24.55
CA GLY A 259 -0.32 -5.52 23.75
C GLY A 259 -1.82 -5.56 23.44
N GLY A 260 -2.19 -6.32 22.41
CA GLY A 260 -3.58 -6.57 22.04
C GLY A 260 -3.95 -8.05 22.11
N SER A 261 -5.16 -8.35 22.60
CA SER A 261 -5.70 -9.71 22.69
C SER A 261 -7.11 -9.78 22.06
N PRO A 262 -7.24 -9.73 20.72
CA PRO A 262 -8.53 -9.92 20.07
C PRO A 262 -9.04 -11.36 20.32
N GLN A 263 -10.23 -11.48 20.90
CA GLN A 263 -10.86 -12.78 21.18
C GLN A 263 -12.06 -13.00 20.25
N GLY A 264 -12.13 -14.19 19.65
CA GLY A 264 -13.24 -14.64 18.80
C GLY A 264 -13.35 -16.16 18.80
N PRO A 265 -14.49 -16.72 18.35
CA PRO A 265 -14.66 -18.17 18.23
C PRO A 265 -13.70 -18.76 17.17
N ALA A 266 -13.25 -19.99 17.40
CA ALA A 266 -12.42 -20.77 16.48
C ALA A 266 -13.24 -21.33 15.31
#